data_AF-A0A7V8ZI36-F1
#
_entry.id   AF-A0A7V8ZI36-F1
#
_cell.length_a   1.000
_cell.length_b   1.000
_cell.length_c   1.000
_cell.angle_alpha   90.00
_cell.angle_beta   90.00
_cell.angle_gamma   90.00
#
_symmetry.space_group_name_H-M   'P 1'
#
loop_
_entity.id
_entity.type
_entity.pdbx_description
1 polymer ?
#
loop_
_entity_poly.entity_id
_entity_poly.type
_entity_poly.pdbx_seq_one_letter_code
_entity_poly.pdbx_strand_id
1 'polypeptide(L)'
;MQTIQLFGGASARATFLGRVREHLAPRGLFAAALADAMEGYDADHDRPPLPDMVEAGGVVYSSRPLAVRPVAEGIVIERLREVVDPQGERTVTEDRTVLDALGPKELTRELIEAGLTPLPPRSVPATEEFVGSAVVMACA
;
A
#
# COMPACT_ATOMS: atom_id res chain seq x y z
N MET A 1 2.01 3.55 -2.78
CA MET A 1 2.54 2.39 -2.04
C MET A 1 2.00 2.45 -0.61
N GLN A 2 1.35 1.39 -0.12
CA GLN A 2 0.69 1.34 1.21
C GLN A 2 1.64 0.83 2.31
N THR A 3 2.78 1.50 2.46
CA THR A 3 3.91 0.98 3.25
C THR A 3 3.54 0.66 4.70
N ILE A 4 2.68 1.46 5.34
CA ILE A 4 2.34 1.26 6.75
C ILE A 4 1.52 -0.01 7.02
N GLN A 5 0.82 -0.54 6.02
CA GLN A 5 0.06 -1.78 6.11
C GLN A 5 0.92 -3.03 5.84
N LEU A 6 2.21 -2.86 5.48
CA LEU A 6 3.13 -3.98 5.20
C LEU A 6 3.92 -4.45 6.43
N PHE A 7 3.78 -3.78 7.57
CA PHE A 7 4.64 -4.03 8.73
C PHE A 7 4.25 -5.27 9.55
N GLY A 8 3.07 -5.88 9.33
CA GLY A 8 2.69 -7.12 9.99
C GLY A 8 2.24 -6.93 11.43
N GLY A 9 1.44 -5.90 11.68
CA GLY A 9 0.75 -5.63 12.93
C GLY A 9 1.25 -4.42 13.72
N ALA A 10 0.53 -4.11 14.80
CA ALA A 10 0.69 -2.89 15.58
C ALA A 10 2.10 -2.71 16.18
N SER A 11 2.75 -3.80 16.63
CA SER A 11 4.09 -3.72 17.25
C SER A 11 5.17 -3.24 16.26
N ALA A 12 5.14 -3.78 15.03
CA ALA A 12 6.07 -3.39 13.98
C ALA A 12 5.77 -1.97 13.48
N ARG A 13 4.48 -1.60 13.36
CA ARG A 13 4.07 -0.22 13.06
C ARG A 13 4.53 0.77 14.13
N ALA A 14 4.41 0.44 15.42
CA ALA A 14 4.89 1.28 16.51
C ALA A 14 6.41 1.52 16.41
N THR A 15 7.18 0.46 16.10
CA THR A 15 8.63 0.58 15.85
C THR A 15 8.92 1.51 14.68
N PHE A 16 8.19 1.35 13.57
CA PHE A 16 8.31 2.23 12.41
C PHE A 16 7.96 3.69 12.75
N LEU A 17 6.85 3.94 13.43
CA LEU A 17 6.42 5.29 13.81
C LEU A 17 7.39 5.97 14.78
N GLY A 18 8.01 5.20 15.67
CA GLY A 18 9.11 5.68 16.50
C GLY A 18 10.29 6.21 15.66
N ARG A 19 10.68 5.48 14.60
CA ARG A 19 11.71 5.93 13.65
C ARG A 19 11.27 7.13 12.83
N VAL A 20 10.01 7.19 12.41
CA VAL A 20 9.44 8.35 11.73
C VAL A 20 9.62 9.60 12.59
N ARG A 21 9.24 9.55 13.87
CA ARG A 21 9.41 10.69 14.79
C ARG A 21 10.87 11.11 14.94
N GLU A 22 11.79 10.16 15.04
CA GLU A 22 13.24 10.45 15.14
C GLU A 22 13.81 11.14 13.90
N HIS A 23 13.29 10.81 12.71
CA HIS A 23 13.81 11.30 11.44
C HIS A 23 13.06 12.51 10.86
N LEU A 24 11.88 12.85 11.39
CA LEU A 24 11.15 14.03 10.96
C LEU A 24 11.93 15.31 11.35
N ALA A 25 12.34 16.07 10.34
CA ALA A 25 12.87 17.41 10.55
C ALA A 25 11.82 18.32 11.21
N PRO A 26 12.23 19.44 11.84
CA PRO A 26 11.27 20.45 12.31
C PRO A 26 10.31 20.86 11.19
N ARG A 27 9.00 20.84 11.48
CA ARG A 27 7.91 21.09 10.51
C ARG A 27 7.76 20.02 9.40
N GLY A 28 8.43 18.87 9.56
CA GLY A 28 8.24 17.72 8.70
C GLY A 28 6.83 17.14 8.82
N LEU A 29 6.37 16.53 7.72
CA LEU A 29 5.06 15.90 7.63
C LEU A 29 5.24 14.41 7.35
N PHE A 30 4.66 13.57 8.19
CA PHE A 30 4.37 12.19 7.86
C PHE A 30 2.99 12.12 7.19
N ALA A 31 2.90 11.40 6.06
CA ALA A 31 1.65 11.12 5.38
C ALA A 31 1.65 9.67 4.91
N ALA A 32 0.64 8.90 5.31
CA ALA A 32 0.46 7.52 4.92
C ALA A 32 -0.89 7.33 4.24
N ALA A 33 -0.85 6.90 2.98
CA ALA A 33 -2.03 6.43 2.27
C ALA A 33 -2.37 5.02 2.74
N LEU A 34 -3.63 4.81 3.11
CA LEU A 34 -4.22 3.52 3.43
C LEU A 34 -5.01 3.04 2.22
N ALA A 35 -4.77 1.80 1.81
CA ALA A 35 -5.67 1.12 0.90
C ALA A 35 -6.96 0.81 1.64
N ASP A 36 -8.08 1.26 1.08
CA ASP A 36 -9.36 0.59 1.30
C ASP A 36 -9.41 -0.59 0.33
N ALA A 37 -8.95 -1.74 0.81
CA ALA A 37 -8.75 -2.90 -0.04
C ALA A 37 -10.05 -3.56 -0.51
N MET A 38 -11.17 -3.28 0.14
CA MET A 38 -12.46 -3.92 -0.15
C MET A 38 -13.36 -3.04 -1.03
N GLU A 39 -13.19 -1.72 -1.01
CA GLU A 39 -13.97 -0.82 -1.89
C GLU A 39 -13.55 -0.89 -3.37
N GLY A 40 -12.36 -1.40 -3.69
CA GLY A 40 -11.85 -1.47 -5.07
C GLY A 40 -12.25 -2.71 -5.89
N TYR A 41 -12.90 -3.70 -5.29
CA TYR A 41 -13.32 -4.95 -5.94
C TYR A 41 -14.80 -5.21 -5.62
N ASP A 42 -15.69 -4.36 -6.13
CA ASP A 42 -17.13 -4.60 -6.11
C ASP A 42 -17.59 -5.37 -7.37
N ALA A 43 -18.86 -5.74 -7.44
CA ALA A 43 -19.43 -6.50 -8.56
C ALA A 43 -19.36 -5.76 -9.91
N ASP A 44 -19.13 -4.44 -9.90
CA ASP A 44 -19.01 -3.61 -11.09
C ASP A 44 -17.55 -3.51 -11.58
N HIS A 45 -16.56 -3.89 -10.75
CA HIS A 45 -15.12 -3.93 -11.05
C HIS A 45 -14.53 -5.36 -11.04
N ASP A 46 -15.22 -6.34 -11.63
CA ASP A 46 -14.83 -7.76 -11.69
C ASP A 46 -13.62 -8.07 -12.61
N ARG A 47 -13.02 -7.06 -13.23
CA ARG A 47 -11.80 -7.23 -14.02
C ARG A 47 -10.61 -6.66 -13.28
N PRO A 48 -9.57 -7.45 -13.00
CA PRO A 48 -8.35 -6.89 -12.43
C PRO A 48 -7.80 -5.78 -13.35
N PRO A 49 -7.18 -4.73 -12.78
CA PRO A 49 -6.62 -3.65 -13.57
C PRO A 49 -5.59 -4.19 -14.57
N LEU A 50 -5.35 -3.42 -15.63
CA LEU A 50 -4.27 -3.73 -16.57
C LEU A 50 -2.94 -3.86 -15.81
N PRO A 51 -2.01 -4.69 -16.29
CA PRO A 51 -0.71 -4.79 -15.65
C PRO A 51 0.01 -3.45 -15.66
N ASP A 52 0.62 -3.11 -14.53
CA ASP A 52 1.65 -2.08 -14.49
C ASP A 52 2.86 -2.59 -15.29
N MET A 53 3.30 -1.82 -16.28
CA MET A 53 4.41 -2.20 -17.14
C MET A 53 5.49 -1.11 -17.18
N VAL A 54 6.74 -1.54 -17.18
CA VAL A 54 7.89 -0.67 -17.42
C VAL A 54 8.96 -1.45 -18.18
N GLU A 55 9.58 -0.79 -19.16
CA GLU A 55 10.79 -1.28 -19.80
C GLU A 55 12.00 -0.52 -19.26
N ALA A 56 13.01 -1.25 -18.78
CA ALA A 56 14.24 -0.67 -18.27
C ALA A 56 15.44 -1.52 -18.69
N GLY A 57 16.40 -0.92 -19.38
CA GLY A 57 17.61 -1.63 -19.83
C GLY A 57 17.33 -2.79 -20.80
N GLY A 58 16.28 -2.68 -21.62
CA GLY A 58 15.85 -3.75 -22.52
C GLY A 58 15.13 -4.92 -21.83
N VAL A 59 14.86 -4.81 -20.54
CA VAL A 59 14.04 -5.77 -19.78
C VAL A 59 12.64 -5.20 -19.61
N VAL A 60 11.61 -5.97 -19.98
CA VAL A 60 10.21 -5.62 -19.76
C VAL A 60 9.76 -6.25 -18.45
N TYR A 61 9.31 -5.41 -17.51
CA TYR A 61 8.67 -5.83 -16.26
C TYR A 61 7.17 -5.59 -16.37
N SER A 62 6.38 -6.59 -15.98
CA SER A 62 4.93 -6.54 -15.94
C SER A 62 4.44 -7.07 -14.60
N SER A 63 3.51 -6.36 -13.96
CA SER A 63 2.93 -6.75 -12.68
C SER A 63 1.41 -6.61 -12.74
N ARG A 64 0.70 -7.74 -12.69
CA ARG A 64 -0.76 -7.78 -12.76
C ARG A 64 -1.37 -8.27 -11.45
N PRO A 65 -2.25 -7.51 -10.79
CA PRO A 65 -3.12 -8.06 -9.76
C PRO A 65 -3.99 -9.18 -10.35
N LEU A 66 -4.01 -10.34 -9.69
CA LEU A 66 -4.88 -11.47 -10.04
C LEU A 66 -6.12 -11.50 -9.17
N ALA A 67 -5.95 -11.24 -7.88
CA ALA A 67 -7.03 -11.27 -6.90
C ALA A 67 -6.68 -10.44 -5.66
N VAL A 68 -7.72 -9.91 -5.02
CA VAL A 68 -7.65 -9.36 -3.66
C VAL A 68 -8.65 -10.14 -2.82
N ARG A 69 -8.20 -10.69 -1.69
CA ARG A 69 -9.04 -11.52 -0.83
C ARG A 69 -8.89 -11.12 0.63
N PRO A 70 -9.97 -11.11 1.42
CA PRO A 70 -9.87 -10.97 2.86
C PRO A 70 -9.16 -12.18 3.48
N VAL A 71 -8.34 -11.93 4.50
CA VAL A 71 -7.68 -12.91 5.38
C VAL A 71 -7.83 -12.45 6.83
N ALA A 72 -7.46 -13.28 7.81
CA ALA A 72 -7.66 -12.94 9.22
C ALA A 72 -6.90 -11.68 9.66
N GLU A 73 -5.74 -11.45 9.05
CA GLU A 73 -4.81 -10.35 9.35
C GLU A 73 -5.14 -9.07 8.55
N GLY A 74 -6.01 -9.15 7.54
CA GLY A 74 -6.33 -8.05 6.64
C GLY A 74 -6.72 -8.55 5.26
N ILE A 75 -5.93 -8.20 4.25
CA ILE A 75 -6.18 -8.60 2.87
C ILE A 75 -4.90 -9.10 2.21
N VAL A 76 -5.04 -10.14 1.38
CA VAL A 76 -3.97 -10.62 0.52
C VAL A 76 -4.20 -10.12 -0.89
N ILE A 77 -3.15 -9.56 -1.48
CA ILE A 77 -3.09 -9.20 -2.89
C ILE A 77 -2.22 -10.23 -3.59
N GLU A 78 -2.81 -10.93 -4.54
CA GLU A 78 -2.15 -11.94 -5.37
C GLU A 78 -1.81 -11.28 -6.72
N ARG A 79 -0.56 -11.41 -7.18
CA ARG A 79 -0.08 -10.82 -8.42
C ARG A 79 0.65 -11.84 -9.28
N LEU A 80 0.54 -11.69 -10.59
CA LEU A 80 1.43 -12.33 -11.56
C LEU A 80 2.48 -11.30 -11.98
N ARG A 81 3.75 -11.63 -11.76
CA ARG A 81 4.88 -10.84 -12.23
C ARG A 81 5.53 -11.55 -13.40
N GLU A 82 5.78 -10.80 -14.45
CA GLU A 82 6.44 -11.30 -15.65
C GLU A 82 7.66 -10.43 -15.93
N VAL A 83 8.77 -11.07 -16.27
CA VAL A 83 9.99 -10.42 -16.71
C VAL A 83 10.36 -11.01 -18.05
N VAL A 84 10.50 -10.16 -19.07
CA VAL A 84 11.02 -10.54 -20.39
C VAL A 84 12.37 -9.87 -20.54
N ASP A 85 13.43 -10.65 -20.65
CA ASP A 85 14.78 -10.13 -20.81
C ASP A 85 15.06 -9.67 -22.27
N PRO A 86 16.22 -9.05 -22.56
CA PRO A 86 16.53 -8.57 -23.91
C PRO A 86 16.69 -9.68 -24.95
N GLN A 87 16.85 -10.94 -24.52
CA GLN A 87 16.92 -12.11 -25.39
C GLN A 87 15.52 -12.68 -25.69
N GLY A 88 14.48 -12.15 -25.03
CA GLY A 88 13.10 -12.59 -25.15
C GLY A 88 12.74 -13.72 -24.19
N GLU A 89 13.62 -14.09 -23.26
CA GLU A 89 13.31 -15.12 -22.26
C GLU A 89 12.32 -14.57 -21.24
N ARG A 90 11.24 -15.33 -21.03
CA ARG A 90 10.12 -14.94 -20.16
C ARG A 90 10.14 -15.74 -18.86
N THR A 91 10.31 -15.04 -17.75
CA THR A 91 10.11 -15.58 -16.39
C THR A 91 8.80 -15.11 -15.81
N VAL A 92 8.05 -16.01 -15.17
CA VAL A 92 6.77 -15.73 -14.51
C VAL A 92 6.85 -16.11 -13.05
N THR A 93 6.35 -15.26 -12.16
CA THR A 93 6.34 -15.49 -10.71
C THR A 93 5.01 -15.05 -10.11
N GLU A 94 4.43 -15.90 -9.26
CA GLU A 94 3.30 -15.52 -8.41
C GLU A 94 3.81 -14.83 -7.15
N ASP A 95 3.22 -13.68 -6.84
CA ASP A 95 3.57 -12.83 -5.70
C ASP A 95 2.35 -12.66 -4.80
N ARG A 96 2.52 -12.85 -3.49
CA ARG A 96 1.45 -12.72 -2.48
C ARG A 96 1.90 -11.73 -1.42
N THR A 97 1.18 -10.62 -1.32
CA THR A 97 1.45 -9.57 -0.34
C THR A 97 0.26 -9.42 0.60
N VAL A 98 0.47 -9.50 1.91
CA VAL A 98 -0.57 -9.22 2.91
C VAL A 98 -0.47 -7.76 3.32
N LEU A 99 -1.61 -7.05 3.29
CA LEU A 99 -1.77 -5.75 3.92
C LEU A 99 -2.58 -5.92 5.20
N ASP A 100 -2.07 -5.39 6.31
CA ASP A 100 -2.77 -5.36 7.60
C ASP A 100 -4.13 -4.65 7.46
N ALA A 101 -5.14 -5.17 8.14
CA ALA A 101 -6.34 -4.42 8.44
C ALA A 101 -5.98 -3.20 9.29
N LEU A 102 -6.08 -2.01 8.71
CA LEU A 102 -5.72 -0.76 9.38
C LEU A 102 -6.62 0.37 8.91
N GLY A 103 -7.43 0.90 9.82
CA GLY A 103 -8.30 2.04 9.54
C GLY A 103 -7.66 3.39 9.90
N PRO A 104 -8.15 4.51 9.34
CA PRO A 104 -7.63 5.84 9.66
C PRO A 104 -7.68 6.18 11.16
N LYS A 105 -8.73 5.76 11.86
CA LYS A 105 -8.89 5.99 13.30
C LYS A 105 -7.84 5.26 14.13
N GLU A 106 -7.55 4.01 13.76
CA GLU A 106 -6.55 3.20 14.44
C GLU A 106 -5.14 3.75 14.21
N LEU A 107 -4.79 4.07 12.96
CA LEU A 107 -3.50 4.69 12.68
C LEU A 107 -3.35 6.05 13.38
N THR A 108 -4.42 6.84 13.47
CA THR A 108 -4.41 8.12 14.21
C THR A 108 -4.07 7.90 15.70
N ARG A 109 -4.61 6.85 16.32
CA ARG A 109 -4.27 6.47 17.70
C ARG A 109 -2.79 6.06 17.81
N GLU A 110 -2.31 5.19 16.92
CA GLU A 110 -0.91 4.74 16.93
C GLU A 110 0.08 5.91 16.74
N LEU A 111 -0.28 6.92 15.95
CA LEU A 111 0.50 8.15 15.79
C LEU A 111 0.61 8.94 17.11
N ILE A 112 -0.48 9.09 17.85
CA ILE A 112 -0.49 9.75 19.17
C ILE A 112 0.39 8.98 20.15
N GLU A 113 0.25 7.65 20.20
CA GLU A 113 1.05 6.78 21.06
C GLU A 113 2.55 6.85 20.72
N ALA A 114 2.89 7.05 19.46
CA ALA A 114 4.26 7.28 19.00
C ALA A 114 4.81 8.68 19.31
N GLY A 115 4.00 9.58 19.88
CA GLY A 115 4.37 10.96 20.20
C GLY A 115 4.32 11.91 19.01
N LEU A 116 3.55 11.60 17.97
CA LEU A 116 3.28 12.48 16.84
C LEU A 116 1.94 13.19 17.04
N THR A 117 1.79 14.39 16.46
CA THR A 117 0.56 15.16 16.49
C THR A 117 -0.24 14.91 15.20
N PRO A 118 -1.42 14.26 15.25
CA PRO A 118 -2.23 14.04 14.06
C PRO A 118 -2.76 15.32 13.45
N LEU A 119 -2.91 15.31 12.12
CA LEU A 119 -3.52 16.38 11.34
C LEU A 119 -4.82 15.88 10.70
N PRO A 120 -5.72 16.78 10.25
CA PRO A 120 -6.93 16.39 9.55
C PRO A 120 -6.61 15.48 8.34
N PRO A 121 -7.25 14.30 8.20
CA PRO A 121 -6.95 13.38 7.12
C PRO A 121 -7.32 13.98 5.75
N ARG A 122 -6.70 13.46 4.70
CA ARG A 122 -7.04 13.77 3.30
C ARG A 122 -7.58 12.53 2.61
N SER A 123 -8.23 12.73 1.47
CA SER A 123 -8.63 11.64 0.57
C SER A 123 -8.05 11.90 -0.81
N VAL A 124 -7.69 10.81 -1.48
CA VAL A 124 -7.40 10.79 -2.91
C VAL A 124 -8.55 10.02 -3.56
N PRO A 125 -9.32 10.66 -4.48
CA PRO A 125 -10.45 10.01 -5.11
C PRO A 125 -10.02 8.86 -6.03
N ALA A 126 -10.92 7.92 -6.24
CA ALA A 126 -10.72 6.85 -7.21
C ALA A 126 -10.74 7.38 -8.66
N THR A 127 -10.09 6.65 -9.55
CA THR A 127 -10.03 6.84 -11.01
C THR A 127 -10.10 5.47 -11.67
N GLU A 128 -10.14 5.39 -13.01
CA GLU A 128 -10.09 4.11 -13.72
C GLU A 128 -8.83 3.28 -13.41
N GLU A 129 -7.70 3.94 -13.10
CA GLU A 129 -6.41 3.29 -12.84
C GLU A 129 -6.08 3.20 -11.34
N PHE A 130 -6.91 3.78 -10.46
CA PHE A 130 -6.59 3.91 -9.04
C PHE A 130 -7.83 3.81 -8.17
N VAL A 131 -7.83 2.88 -7.22
CA VAL A 131 -8.99 2.57 -6.35
C VAL A 131 -9.33 3.64 -5.31
N GLY A 132 -8.54 4.71 -5.20
CA GLY A 132 -8.71 5.72 -4.15
C GLY A 132 -7.94 5.39 -2.87
N SER A 133 -7.79 6.36 -1.97
CA SER A 133 -7.14 6.15 -0.66
C SER A 133 -7.52 7.21 0.37
N ALA A 134 -7.59 6.81 1.63
CA ALA A 134 -7.54 7.73 2.76
C ALA A 134 -6.08 8.00 3.14
N VAL A 135 -5.73 9.25 3.42
CA VAL A 135 -4.38 9.67 3.81
C VAL A 135 -4.40 10.20 5.23
N VAL A 136 -3.74 9.47 6.13
CA VAL A 136 -3.55 9.88 7.52
C VAL A 136 -2.23 10.64 7.63
N MET A 137 -2.26 11.76 8.34
CA MET A 137 -1.13 12.69 8.42
C MET A 137 -0.80 13.05 9.86
N ALA A 138 0.47 13.31 10.14
CA ALA A 138 0.93 13.81 11.43
C ALA A 138 2.25 14.58 11.30
N CYS A 139 2.55 15.43 12.29
CA CYS A 139 3.85 16.07 12.45
C CYS A 139 4.51 15.66 13.78
N ALA A 140 5.81 15.94 13.91
CA ALA A 140 6.55 15.81 15.16
C ALA A 140 6.08 16.82 16.23
#